data_AF-A0A662DZ89-F1
#
_entry.id   AF-A0A662DZ89-F1
#
_cell.length_a   1.000
_cell.length_b   1.000
_cell.length_c   1.000
_cell.angle_alpha   90.00
_cell.angle_beta   90.00
_cell.angle_gamma   90.00
#
_symmetry.space_group_name_H-M   'P 1'
#
loop_
_entity.id
_entity.type
_entity.pdbx_description
1 polymer ?
#
loop_
_entity_poly.entity_id
_entity_poly.type
_entity_poly.pdbx_seq_one_letter_code
_entity_poly.pdbx_strand_id
1 'polypeptide(L)'
;MRPAWGTGPISLGASKRIIVWPESAVRSALAERWVEPPSDIDMHGTPGTMINSGMPRLRPYPEPTMPDDADAPLPTEPSKGLITRQAISDSTPLFIPAIPFALVLGFAITESAMPTGIAWSTNIFIFAGAAQLATVSLAATATWFTLVATAAAINLRHVMYSAALAPRFGDQPRWFRWVGPYVLIDQTFALVSTRTELSTSAWRRYFLSSGFFFFTLWNIFVVAGMVVGSSIPTEWRLDVAPAVMFAGLVVLGLSNWPGAVAAIVGAGACYVALGVPNNGGILIGAVSGVAAGYVADVVLDGRNLSTRGFPQ
;
A
#
# COMPACT_ATOMS: atom_id res chain seq x y z
N MET A 1 49.35 -33.02 4.63
CA MET A 1 49.51 -31.61 4.19
C MET A 1 48.18 -30.89 4.38
N ARG A 2 48.19 -29.66 4.91
CA ARG A 2 47.12 -28.63 4.83
C ARG A 2 47.46 -27.69 3.65
N PRO A 3 46.60 -26.74 3.17
CA PRO A 3 45.41 -26.12 3.79
C PRO A 3 44.09 -26.45 3.00
N ALA A 4 42.92 -25.80 3.14
CA ALA A 4 42.58 -24.51 3.77
C ALA A 4 41.12 -24.40 4.33
N TRP A 5 40.69 -23.15 4.50
CA TRP A 5 39.40 -22.58 4.94
C TRP A 5 38.24 -22.83 3.96
N GLY A 6 36.95 -22.72 4.31
CA GLY A 6 36.32 -22.42 5.61
C GLY A 6 34.79 -22.30 5.45
N THR A 7 34.01 -22.79 6.42
CA THR A 7 32.54 -22.84 6.35
C THR A 7 31.89 -21.58 6.96
N GLY A 8 31.07 -20.86 6.19
CA GLY A 8 30.23 -19.77 6.68
C GLY A 8 28.73 -20.03 6.40
N PRO A 9 27.81 -19.66 7.31
CA PRO A 9 26.37 -19.86 7.10
C PRO A 9 25.77 -18.81 6.16
N ILE A 10 24.71 -19.22 5.44
CA ILE A 10 23.98 -18.41 4.46
C ILE A 10 23.12 -17.35 5.17
N SER A 11 23.32 -16.07 4.87
CA SER A 11 22.51 -14.97 5.41
C SER A 11 21.35 -14.57 4.48
N LEU A 12 20.12 -14.72 4.97
CA LEU A 12 18.92 -14.17 4.32
C LEU A 12 18.84 -12.66 4.60
N GLY A 13 19.28 -11.85 3.64
CA GLY A 13 19.27 -10.38 3.72
C GLY A 13 17.90 -9.75 3.50
N ALA A 14 17.03 -9.78 4.51
CA ALA A 14 15.78 -9.03 4.48
C ALA A 14 16.03 -7.54 4.77
N SER A 15 15.94 -6.68 3.74
CA SER A 15 16.08 -5.22 3.87
C SER A 15 14.87 -4.60 4.57
N LYS A 16 14.85 -4.66 5.91
CA LYS A 16 14.09 -3.71 6.72
C LYS A 16 14.79 -2.37 6.65
N ARG A 17 14.10 -1.32 6.18
CA ARG A 17 14.55 0.07 6.35
C ARG A 17 14.50 0.43 7.84
N ILE A 18 15.57 0.14 8.56
CA ILE A 18 15.82 0.71 9.87
C ILE A 18 16.23 2.17 9.63
N ILE A 19 15.59 3.10 10.34
CA ILE A 19 16.02 4.49 10.39
C ILE A 19 17.38 4.48 11.12
N VAL A 20 18.47 4.57 10.36
CA VAL A 20 19.81 4.72 10.92
C VAL A 20 19.93 6.15 11.43
N TRP A 21 19.68 6.30 12.73
CA TRP A 21 20.00 7.52 13.45
C TRP A 21 21.52 7.79 13.35
N PRO A 22 21.94 9.07 13.22
CA PRO A 22 23.36 9.42 13.31
C PRO A 22 23.96 8.86 14.59
N GLU A 23 25.20 8.35 14.54
CA GLU A 23 25.82 7.70 15.69
C GLU A 23 25.92 8.65 16.90
N SER A 24 26.05 9.95 16.66
CA SER A 24 25.97 11.00 17.68
C SER A 24 24.59 11.09 18.36
N ALA A 25 23.49 10.96 17.60
CA ALA A 25 22.12 10.98 18.11
C ALA A 25 21.77 9.69 18.87
N VAL A 26 22.33 8.55 18.46
CA VAL A 26 22.23 7.29 19.21
C VAL A 26 23.04 7.38 20.50
N ARG A 27 24.27 7.91 20.45
CA ARG A 27 25.11 8.09 21.64
C ARG A 27 24.50 9.07 22.65
N SER A 28 23.89 10.18 22.21
CA SER A 28 23.17 11.07 23.13
C SER A 28 21.93 10.39 23.74
N ALA A 29 21.13 9.67 22.95
CA ALA A 29 19.93 9.00 23.44
C ALA A 29 20.20 7.78 24.35
N LEU A 30 21.39 7.16 24.23
CA LEU A 30 21.81 6.05 25.10
C LEU A 30 22.58 6.53 26.34
N ALA A 31 23.37 7.60 26.24
CA ALA A 31 24.06 8.21 27.39
C ALA A 31 23.09 8.73 28.45
N GLU A 32 21.88 9.14 28.06
CA GLU A 32 20.82 9.53 29.00
C GLU A 32 20.12 8.34 29.70
N ARG A 33 20.37 7.08 29.29
CA ARG A 33 19.60 5.92 29.77
C ARG A 33 20.39 4.73 30.33
N TRP A 34 21.69 4.59 30.06
CA TRP A 34 22.49 3.52 30.66
C TRP A 34 23.88 3.98 31.07
N VAL A 35 24.16 3.80 32.36
CA VAL A 35 25.52 3.81 32.92
C VAL A 35 26.27 2.59 32.39
N GLU A 36 27.47 2.78 31.86
CA GLU A 36 28.31 1.67 31.38
C GLU A 36 28.66 0.70 32.53
N PRO A 37 28.61 -0.62 32.32
CA PRO A 37 29.10 -1.57 33.30
C PRO A 37 30.64 -1.49 33.36
N PRO A 38 31.27 -1.68 34.54
CA PRO A 38 32.73 -1.72 34.66
C PRO A 38 33.33 -2.82 33.77
N SER A 39 34.45 -2.51 33.11
CA SER A 39 35.12 -3.36 32.12
C SER A 39 35.75 -4.66 32.65
N ASP A 40 35.75 -4.86 33.97
CA ASP A 40 36.70 -5.75 34.64
C ASP A 40 36.02 -7.02 35.16
N ILE A 41 35.25 -7.71 34.30
CA ILE A 41 34.75 -9.07 34.57
C ILE A 41 35.51 -10.06 33.68
N ASP A 42 36.65 -10.52 34.20
CA ASP A 42 37.35 -11.68 33.64
C ASP A 42 36.46 -12.92 33.79
N MET A 43 36.08 -13.52 32.66
CA MET A 43 35.20 -14.70 32.62
C MET A 43 35.95 -16.03 32.82
N HIS A 44 37.25 -16.01 33.11
CA HIS A 44 38.02 -17.20 33.45
C HIS A 44 38.07 -17.44 34.97
N GLY A 45 37.02 -18.08 35.49
CA GLY A 45 36.89 -18.32 36.92
C GLY A 45 37.93 -19.30 37.51
N THR A 46 38.57 -18.88 38.60
CA THR A 46 39.14 -19.77 39.63
C THR A 46 38.41 -19.49 40.96
N PRO A 47 37.72 -20.47 41.57
CA PRO A 47 36.99 -20.23 42.81
C PRO A 47 37.95 -20.26 44.01
N GLY A 48 38.22 -19.12 44.64
CA GLY A 48 38.86 -19.14 45.96
C GLY A 48 39.78 -17.98 46.38
N THR A 49 39.52 -16.72 46.02
CA THR A 49 40.18 -15.60 46.71
C THR A 49 39.23 -14.42 46.93
N MET A 50 38.70 -14.26 48.15
CA MET A 50 38.10 -12.98 48.55
C MET A 50 39.21 -11.96 48.76
N ILE A 51 39.46 -11.12 47.75
CA ILE A 51 40.35 -9.97 47.88
C ILE A 51 39.51 -8.77 48.31
N ASN A 52 39.83 -8.22 49.48
CA ASN A 52 39.23 -6.99 50.00
C ASN A 52 39.70 -5.78 49.16
N SER A 53 39.07 -5.56 48.01
CA SER A 53 39.29 -4.39 47.17
C SER A 53 38.49 -3.21 47.74
N GLY A 54 39.22 -2.18 48.18
CA GLY A 54 38.64 -0.96 48.75
C GLY A 54 37.93 -0.10 47.71
N MET A 55 36.79 -0.55 47.18
CA MET A 55 35.96 0.25 46.30
C MET A 55 35.59 1.58 46.99
N PRO A 56 35.82 2.73 46.33
CA PRO A 56 35.20 3.97 46.76
C PRO A 56 33.69 3.76 46.82
N ARG A 57 33.03 4.14 47.92
CA ARG A 57 31.57 4.11 48.01
C ARG A 57 31.03 4.94 46.85
N LEU A 58 30.36 4.28 45.89
CA LEU A 58 29.70 4.98 44.79
C LEU A 58 28.80 6.05 45.40
N ARG A 59 28.98 7.31 44.98
CA ARG A 59 28.06 8.37 45.39
C ARG A 59 26.65 7.94 44.93
N PRO A 60 25.62 8.04 45.80
CA PRO A 60 24.25 7.83 45.35
C PRO A 60 24.02 8.68 44.10
N TYR A 61 23.53 8.05 43.03
CA TYR A 61 23.14 8.78 41.84
C TYR A 61 22.07 9.80 42.27
N PRO A 62 22.20 11.09 41.93
CA PRO A 62 21.15 12.06 42.24
C PRO A 62 19.84 11.54 41.65
N GLU A 63 18.84 11.34 42.50
CA GLU A 63 17.54 10.85 42.05
C GLU A 63 17.06 11.79 40.93
N PRO A 64 16.67 11.27 39.74
CA PRO A 64 16.26 12.13 38.64
C PRO A 64 15.11 13.02 39.11
N THR A 65 15.38 14.32 39.23
CA THR A 65 14.34 15.30 39.50
C THR A 65 13.41 15.29 38.29
N MET A 66 12.31 14.55 38.41
CA MET A 66 11.23 14.58 37.44
C MET A 66 10.85 16.05 37.25
N PRO A 67 10.74 16.53 36.00
CA PRO A 67 10.21 17.87 35.74
C PRO A 67 8.86 18.04 36.45
N ASP A 68 8.60 19.24 36.97
CA ASP A 68 7.39 19.58 37.75
C ASP A 68 6.10 19.39 36.90
N ASP A 69 6.28 19.32 35.58
CA ASP A 69 5.35 18.90 34.55
C ASP A 69 5.07 17.38 34.49
N ALA A 70 5.40 16.60 35.53
CA ALA A 70 4.90 15.23 35.70
C ALA A 70 3.36 15.15 35.80
N ASP A 71 2.71 16.24 36.26
CA ASP A 71 1.26 16.44 36.25
C ASP A 71 0.74 17.10 34.95
N ALA A 72 1.59 17.33 33.95
CA ALA A 72 1.13 17.84 32.65
C ALA A 72 0.15 16.83 32.01
N PRO A 73 -1.06 17.26 31.60
CA PRO A 73 -2.04 16.35 31.01
C PRO A 73 -1.44 15.62 29.80
N LEU A 74 -1.48 14.29 29.84
CA LEU A 74 -1.08 13.45 28.70
C LEU A 74 -1.76 13.96 27.42
N PRO A 75 -1.07 14.02 26.27
CA PRO A 75 -1.62 14.57 25.03
C PRO A 75 -2.98 13.97 24.73
N THR A 76 -4.02 14.81 24.76
CA THR A 76 -5.39 14.33 24.58
C THR A 76 -5.57 13.82 23.16
N GLU A 77 -6.09 12.59 23.03
CA GLU A 77 -6.39 11.98 21.72
C GLU A 77 -7.20 12.96 20.86
N PRO A 78 -6.81 13.20 19.60
CA PRO A 78 -7.45 14.20 18.76
C PRO A 78 -8.93 13.91 18.62
N SER A 79 -9.75 14.97 18.67
CA SER A 79 -11.20 14.82 18.73
C SER A 79 -11.71 14.00 17.55
N LYS A 80 -12.73 13.17 17.79
CA LYS A 80 -13.33 12.30 16.76
C LYS A 80 -13.62 13.07 15.47
N GLY A 81 -14.20 14.28 15.57
CA GLY A 81 -14.52 15.14 14.44
C GLY A 81 -13.29 15.59 13.64
N LEU A 82 -12.18 15.91 14.33
CA LEU A 82 -10.92 16.30 13.70
C LEU A 82 -10.36 15.17 12.83
N ILE A 83 -10.32 13.94 13.35
CA ILE A 83 -9.84 12.75 12.61
C ILE A 83 -10.65 12.51 11.33
N THR A 84 -11.97 12.65 11.38
CA THR A 84 -12.83 12.49 10.19
C THR A 84 -12.64 13.62 9.18
N ARG A 85 -12.51 14.87 9.64
CA ARG A 85 -12.20 16.01 8.76
C ARG A 85 -10.85 15.85 8.08
N GLN A 86 -9.84 15.39 8.82
CA GLN A 86 -8.50 15.10 8.31
C GLN A 86 -8.55 13.99 7.25
N ALA A 87 -9.21 12.86 7.53
CA ALA A 87 -9.37 11.78 6.56
C ALA A 87 -10.05 12.24 5.25
N ILE A 88 -11.07 13.09 5.33
CA ILE A 88 -11.73 13.68 4.15
C ILE A 88 -10.80 14.64 3.39
N SER A 89 -10.09 15.51 4.12
CA SER A 89 -9.12 16.46 3.54
C SER A 89 -8.01 15.72 2.80
N ASP A 90 -7.45 14.68 3.41
CA ASP A 90 -6.39 13.86 2.85
C ASP A 90 -6.89 13.03 1.63
N SER A 91 -8.14 12.55 1.67
CA SER A 91 -8.73 11.74 0.59
C SER A 91 -9.16 12.55 -0.64
N THR A 92 -9.50 13.84 -0.47
CA THR A 92 -9.99 14.71 -1.54
C THR A 92 -9.06 14.80 -2.75
N PRO A 93 -7.76 15.15 -2.62
CA PRO A 93 -6.86 15.23 -3.77
C PRO A 93 -6.61 13.85 -4.43
N LEU A 94 -6.62 12.76 -3.65
CA LEU A 94 -6.49 11.40 -4.18
C LEU A 94 -7.71 10.92 -4.99
N PHE A 95 -8.87 11.59 -4.86
CA PHE A 95 -10.05 11.26 -5.67
C PHE A 95 -10.05 11.93 -7.05
N ILE A 96 -9.32 13.03 -7.25
CA ILE A 96 -9.33 13.77 -8.53
C ILE A 96 -8.99 12.85 -9.73
N PRO A 97 -7.96 11.98 -9.69
CA PRO A 97 -7.68 11.05 -10.79
C PRO A 97 -8.75 9.96 -11.00
N ALA A 98 -9.58 9.69 -9.98
CA ALA A 98 -10.65 8.68 -10.06
C ALA A 98 -11.95 9.22 -10.69
N ILE A 99 -12.12 10.54 -10.78
CA ILE A 99 -13.28 11.19 -11.43
C ILE A 99 -13.50 10.70 -12.87
N PRO A 100 -12.54 10.82 -13.82
CA PRO A 100 -12.75 10.34 -15.19
C PRO A 100 -13.05 8.84 -15.21
N PHE A 101 -12.45 8.07 -14.32
CA PHE A 101 -12.64 6.62 -14.26
C PHE A 101 -14.06 6.22 -13.78
N ALA A 102 -14.61 6.92 -12.79
CA ALA A 102 -15.99 6.73 -12.36
C ALA A 102 -16.99 7.14 -13.46
N LEU A 103 -16.73 8.25 -14.16
CA LEU A 103 -17.56 8.69 -15.31
C LEU A 103 -17.57 7.64 -16.43
N VAL A 104 -16.41 7.07 -16.77
CA VAL A 104 -16.26 5.97 -17.74
C VAL A 104 -17.13 4.78 -17.38
N LEU A 105 -17.08 4.33 -16.12
CA LEU A 105 -17.87 3.20 -15.66
C LEU A 105 -19.37 3.49 -15.76
N GLY A 106 -19.79 4.73 -15.45
CA GLY A 106 -21.17 5.17 -15.66
C GLY A 106 -21.64 5.07 -17.11
N PHE A 107 -20.81 5.52 -18.07
CA PHE A 107 -21.10 5.38 -19.50
C PHE A 107 -21.10 3.92 -19.95
N ALA A 108 -20.14 3.11 -19.51
CA ALA A 108 -20.09 1.68 -19.83
C ALA A 108 -21.30 0.90 -19.28
N ILE A 109 -21.87 1.33 -18.15
CA ILE A 109 -23.12 0.79 -17.58
C ILE A 109 -24.32 1.09 -18.49
N THR A 110 -24.39 2.28 -19.11
CA THR A 110 -25.47 2.62 -20.05
C THR A 110 -25.34 1.93 -21.41
N GLU A 111 -24.12 1.58 -21.82
CA GLU A 111 -23.83 0.83 -23.05
C GLU A 111 -23.95 -0.70 -22.90
N SER A 112 -23.96 -1.22 -21.66
CA SER A 112 -23.99 -2.67 -21.43
C SER A 112 -25.36 -3.28 -21.79
N ALA A 113 -25.36 -4.52 -22.28
CA ALA A 113 -26.57 -5.29 -22.53
C ALA A 113 -27.36 -5.69 -21.26
N MET A 114 -26.83 -5.42 -20.06
CA MET A 114 -27.47 -5.75 -18.78
C MET A 114 -28.39 -4.61 -18.32
N PRO A 115 -29.57 -4.88 -17.73
CA PRO A 115 -30.49 -3.84 -17.27
C PRO A 115 -29.82 -2.83 -16.34
N THR A 116 -29.98 -1.53 -16.64
CA THR A 116 -29.21 -0.43 -16.04
C THR A 116 -29.25 -0.42 -14.51
N GLY A 117 -30.39 -0.72 -13.88
CA GLY A 117 -30.49 -0.80 -12.42
C GLY A 117 -29.69 -1.96 -11.82
N ILE A 118 -29.61 -3.10 -12.50
CA ILE A 118 -28.79 -4.25 -12.08
C ILE A 118 -27.31 -3.87 -12.27
N ALA A 119 -26.94 -3.34 -13.44
CA ALA A 119 -25.57 -2.91 -13.75
C ALA A 119 -25.07 -1.85 -12.76
N TRP A 120 -25.87 -0.83 -12.45
CA TRP A 120 -25.56 0.15 -11.42
C TRP A 120 -25.43 -0.44 -10.02
N SER A 121 -26.33 -1.34 -9.60
CA SER A 121 -26.27 -1.94 -8.26
C SER A 121 -24.99 -2.76 -8.02
N THR A 122 -24.32 -3.26 -9.07
CA THR A 122 -22.99 -3.89 -8.92
C THR A 122 -21.96 -2.94 -8.29
N ASN A 123 -22.11 -1.62 -8.44
CA ASN A 123 -21.24 -0.59 -7.84
C ASN A 123 -21.34 -0.51 -6.30
N ILE A 124 -22.44 -1.04 -5.73
CA ILE A 124 -22.67 -1.10 -4.28
C ILE A 124 -22.10 -2.40 -3.70
N PHE A 125 -22.01 -3.48 -4.48
CA PHE A 125 -21.50 -4.77 -4.01
C PHE A 125 -20.03 -5.01 -4.35
N ILE A 126 -19.55 -4.42 -5.46
CA ILE A 126 -18.20 -4.61 -6.01
C ILE A 126 -17.48 -3.27 -5.95
N PHE A 127 -16.91 -2.93 -4.78
CA PHE A 127 -16.10 -1.72 -4.63
C PHE A 127 -14.68 -1.90 -5.18
N ALA A 128 -14.59 -2.26 -6.47
CA ALA A 128 -13.36 -2.58 -7.18
C ALA A 128 -13.47 -2.14 -8.65
N GLY A 129 -13.55 -0.82 -8.90
CA GLY A 129 -13.90 -0.25 -10.21
C GLY A 129 -13.13 -0.81 -11.41
N ALA A 130 -11.83 -1.11 -11.27
CA ALA A 130 -11.02 -1.72 -12.34
C ALA A 130 -11.50 -3.12 -12.72
N ALA A 131 -11.76 -3.98 -11.73
CA ALA A 131 -12.29 -5.31 -11.96
C ALA A 131 -13.76 -5.27 -12.40
N GLN A 132 -14.56 -4.35 -11.86
CA GLN A 132 -15.96 -4.17 -12.24
C GLN A 132 -16.08 -3.74 -13.71
N LEU A 133 -15.35 -2.71 -14.15
CA LEU A 133 -15.39 -2.26 -15.54
C LEU A 133 -14.87 -3.35 -16.50
N ALA A 134 -13.76 -4.01 -16.17
CA ALA A 134 -13.28 -5.14 -16.97
C ALA A 134 -14.33 -6.27 -17.05
N THR A 135 -15.01 -6.59 -15.95
CA THR A 135 -16.07 -7.61 -15.93
C THR A 135 -17.26 -7.19 -16.79
N VAL A 136 -17.71 -5.94 -16.70
CA VAL A 136 -18.82 -5.41 -17.52
C VAL A 136 -18.47 -5.40 -19.01
N SER A 137 -17.27 -4.94 -19.38
CA SER A 137 -16.82 -4.93 -20.78
C SER A 137 -16.65 -6.33 -21.39
N LEU A 138 -16.28 -7.34 -20.58
CA LEU A 138 -16.09 -8.71 -21.04
C LEU A 138 -17.36 -9.59 -20.91
N ALA A 139 -18.40 -9.14 -20.19
CA ALA A 139 -19.56 -9.97 -19.82
C ALA A 139 -20.29 -10.60 -21.02
N ALA A 140 -20.27 -9.96 -22.18
CA ALA A 140 -20.93 -10.45 -23.39
C ALA A 140 -20.09 -11.42 -24.24
N THR A 141 -18.76 -11.50 -24.03
CA THR A 141 -17.83 -12.19 -24.95
C THR A 141 -16.87 -13.17 -24.26
N ALA A 142 -16.71 -13.09 -22.94
CA ALA A 142 -15.75 -13.90 -22.18
C ALA A 142 -16.42 -15.05 -21.41
N THR A 143 -15.68 -16.13 -21.18
CA THR A 143 -16.14 -17.22 -20.30
C THR A 143 -16.18 -16.77 -18.85
N TRP A 144 -17.03 -17.43 -18.04
CA TRP A 144 -17.08 -17.17 -16.59
C TRP A 144 -15.72 -17.34 -15.90
N PHE A 145 -14.90 -18.30 -16.36
CA PHE A 145 -13.54 -18.48 -15.88
C PHE A 145 -12.63 -17.29 -16.22
N THR A 146 -12.68 -16.79 -17.48
CA THR A 146 -11.93 -15.59 -17.86
C THR A 146 -12.31 -14.39 -17.01
N LEU A 147 -13.61 -14.17 -16.78
CA LEU A 147 -14.12 -13.05 -15.97
C LEU A 147 -13.56 -13.12 -14.53
N VAL A 148 -13.71 -14.26 -13.86
CA VAL A 148 -13.20 -14.47 -12.50
C VAL A 148 -11.67 -14.36 -12.45
N ALA A 149 -10.94 -14.95 -13.40
CA ALA A 149 -9.48 -14.87 -13.45
C ALA A 149 -8.99 -13.43 -13.67
N THR A 150 -9.67 -12.65 -14.52
CA THR A 150 -9.33 -11.24 -14.80
C THR A 150 -9.62 -10.36 -13.59
N ALA A 151 -10.80 -10.51 -12.97
CA ALA A 151 -11.16 -9.80 -11.74
C ALA A 151 -10.23 -10.16 -10.57
N ALA A 152 -9.81 -11.43 -10.44
CA ALA A 152 -8.85 -11.87 -9.44
C ALA A 152 -7.45 -11.27 -9.71
N ALA A 153 -6.94 -11.34 -10.95
CA ALA A 153 -5.64 -10.82 -11.33
C ALA A 153 -5.51 -9.31 -11.06
N ILE A 154 -6.52 -8.51 -11.45
CA ILE A 154 -6.59 -7.07 -11.16
C ILE A 154 -6.55 -6.81 -9.64
N ASN A 155 -7.22 -7.64 -8.85
CA ASN A 155 -7.34 -7.46 -7.41
C ASN A 155 -6.21 -8.06 -6.57
N LEU A 156 -5.23 -8.79 -7.15
CA LEU A 156 -4.13 -9.43 -6.39
C LEU A 156 -3.37 -8.46 -5.47
N ARG A 157 -3.28 -7.18 -5.83
CA ARG A 157 -2.74 -6.10 -4.99
C ARG A 157 -3.36 -6.01 -3.58
N HIS A 158 -4.65 -6.35 -3.44
CA HIS A 158 -5.32 -6.37 -2.13
C HIS A 158 -4.77 -7.46 -1.21
N VAL A 159 -4.15 -8.52 -1.73
CA VAL A 159 -3.42 -9.52 -0.93
C VAL A 159 -2.19 -8.88 -0.28
N MET A 160 -1.45 -8.06 -1.04
CA MET A 160 -0.30 -7.32 -0.54
C MET A 160 -0.72 -6.28 0.52
N TYR A 161 -1.81 -5.54 0.26
CA TYR A 161 -2.38 -4.58 1.23
C TYR A 161 -2.85 -5.29 2.51
N SER A 162 -3.50 -6.45 2.38
CA SER A 162 -3.95 -7.25 3.51
C SER A 162 -2.78 -7.76 4.36
N ALA A 163 -1.70 -8.23 3.72
CA ALA A 163 -0.49 -8.65 4.43
C ALA A 163 0.18 -7.48 5.19
N ALA A 164 0.26 -6.30 4.57
CA ALA A 164 0.84 -5.11 5.18
C ALA A 164 -0.03 -4.54 6.33
N LEU A 165 -1.35 -4.60 6.23
CA LEU A 165 -2.27 -4.11 7.27
C LEU A 165 -2.66 -5.16 8.32
N ALA A 166 -2.28 -6.43 8.14
CA ALA A 166 -2.64 -7.53 9.05
C ALA A 166 -2.36 -7.24 10.53
N PRO A 167 -1.20 -6.66 10.95
CA PRO A 167 -0.97 -6.31 12.35
C PRO A 167 -2.00 -5.29 12.86
N ARG A 168 -2.29 -4.24 12.07
CA ARG A 168 -3.20 -3.15 12.47
C ARG A 168 -4.67 -3.57 12.51
N PHE A 169 -5.06 -4.56 11.72
CA PHE A 169 -6.37 -5.22 11.83
C PHE A 169 -6.43 -6.23 13.00
N GLY A 170 -5.28 -6.79 13.42
CA GLY A 170 -5.14 -7.69 14.56
C GLY A 170 -5.58 -7.07 15.89
N ASP A 171 -5.43 -5.75 16.05
CA ASP A 171 -5.83 -4.99 17.25
C ASP A 171 -7.32 -4.58 17.25
N GLN A 172 -8.06 -4.82 16.15
CA GLN A 172 -9.40 -4.22 15.95
C GLN A 172 -10.55 -5.11 16.42
N PRO A 173 -11.73 -4.55 16.74
CA PRO A 173 -12.95 -5.31 17.02
C PRO A 173 -13.33 -6.27 15.88
N ARG A 174 -13.94 -7.42 16.21
CA ARG A 174 -14.28 -8.46 15.22
C ARG A 174 -15.15 -7.94 14.06
N TRP A 175 -16.10 -7.05 14.32
CA TRP A 175 -16.95 -6.45 13.26
C TRP A 175 -16.12 -5.69 12.21
N PHE A 176 -15.08 -4.98 12.63
CA PHE A 176 -14.25 -4.20 11.72
C PHE A 176 -13.34 -5.10 10.88
N ARG A 177 -12.95 -6.28 11.39
CA ARG A 177 -12.19 -7.26 10.59
C ARG A 177 -13.01 -7.86 9.44
N TRP A 178 -14.34 -7.90 9.57
CA TRP A 178 -15.24 -8.35 8.50
C TRP A 178 -15.69 -7.22 7.56
N VAL A 179 -16.00 -6.04 8.11
CA VAL A 179 -16.59 -4.92 7.33
C VAL A 179 -15.52 -3.95 6.80
N GLY A 180 -14.42 -3.74 7.54
CA GLY A 180 -13.34 -2.84 7.14
C GLY A 180 -12.71 -3.17 5.77
N PRO A 181 -12.39 -4.44 5.45
CA PRO A 181 -11.78 -4.78 4.16
C PRO A 181 -12.62 -4.41 2.93
N TYR A 182 -13.95 -4.23 3.07
CA TYR A 182 -14.82 -3.84 1.96
C TYR A 182 -14.47 -2.45 1.39
N VAL A 183 -13.99 -1.51 2.22
CA VAL A 183 -13.54 -0.16 1.76
C VAL A 183 -12.02 -0.05 1.56
N LEU A 184 -11.31 -1.18 1.51
CA LEU A 184 -9.87 -1.22 1.25
C LEU A 184 -9.60 -1.11 -0.26
N ILE A 185 -9.09 0.05 -0.67
CA ILE A 185 -8.65 0.37 -2.03
C ILE A 185 -7.27 1.03 -1.96
N ASP A 186 -6.59 1.18 -3.10
CA ASP A 186 -5.22 1.71 -3.19
C ASP A 186 -5.05 3.04 -2.45
N GLN A 187 -6.01 3.95 -2.61
CA GLN A 187 -6.00 5.27 -2.00
C GLN A 187 -6.17 5.19 -0.47
N THR A 188 -7.06 4.33 0.03
CA THR A 188 -7.21 4.14 1.48
C THR A 188 -5.98 3.46 2.05
N PHE A 189 -5.40 2.46 1.36
CA PHE A 189 -4.14 1.82 1.76
C PHE A 189 -2.98 2.83 1.83
N ALA A 190 -2.78 3.64 0.79
CA ALA A 190 -1.74 4.67 0.73
C ALA A 190 -1.86 5.67 1.89
N LEU A 191 -3.09 6.12 2.19
CA LEU A 191 -3.33 7.02 3.32
C LEU A 191 -3.09 6.33 4.66
N VAL A 192 -3.72 5.18 4.93
CA VAL A 192 -3.68 4.56 6.27
C VAL A 192 -2.35 3.91 6.63
N SER A 193 -1.51 3.60 5.64
CA SER A 193 -0.15 3.08 5.84
C SER A 193 0.83 4.16 6.31
N THR A 194 0.59 5.43 5.99
CA THR A 194 1.38 6.57 6.52
C THR A 194 0.95 7.00 7.93
N ARG A 195 -0.25 6.59 8.38
CA ARG A 195 -0.87 6.98 9.65
C ARG A 195 -0.49 6.05 10.82
N THR A 196 0.80 5.86 11.07
CA THR A 196 1.31 5.00 12.15
C THR A 196 1.17 5.61 13.54
N GLU A 197 1.04 6.93 13.64
CA GLU A 197 0.89 7.72 14.86
C GLU A 197 -0.48 7.58 15.54
N LEU A 198 -1.52 7.19 14.80
CA LEU A 198 -2.89 7.14 15.29
C LEU A 198 -3.13 5.93 16.21
N SER A 199 -3.82 6.15 17.34
CA SER A 199 -4.32 5.07 18.19
C SER A 199 -5.22 4.09 17.42
N THR A 200 -5.38 2.86 17.92
CA THR A 200 -6.22 1.82 17.30
C THR A 200 -7.65 2.31 17.01
N SER A 201 -8.20 3.18 17.87
CA SER A 201 -9.54 3.75 17.68
C SER A 201 -9.57 4.90 16.67
N ALA A 202 -8.57 5.79 16.71
CA ALA A 202 -8.42 6.91 15.78
C ALA A 202 -8.13 6.41 14.36
N TRP A 203 -7.20 5.47 14.22
CA TRP A 203 -6.87 4.81 12.95
C TRP A 203 -8.09 4.15 12.31
N ARG A 204 -8.91 3.42 13.10
CA ARG A 204 -10.17 2.83 12.59
C ARG A 204 -11.15 3.90 12.10
N ARG A 205 -11.27 5.03 12.80
CA ARG A 205 -12.15 6.13 12.37
C ARG A 205 -11.62 6.80 11.11
N TYR A 206 -10.32 7.03 11.01
CA TYR A 206 -9.67 7.59 9.82
C TYR A 206 -9.86 6.67 8.61
N PHE A 207 -9.56 5.37 8.75
CA PHE A 207 -9.75 4.34 7.73
C PHE A 207 -11.18 4.33 7.17
N LEU A 208 -12.19 4.26 8.05
CA LEU A 208 -13.59 4.24 7.63
C LEU A 208 -14.04 5.58 7.04
N SER A 209 -13.59 6.71 7.60
CA SER A 209 -13.94 8.04 7.07
C SER A 209 -13.41 8.23 5.64
N SER A 210 -12.17 7.82 5.39
CA SER A 210 -11.55 7.83 4.07
C SER A 210 -12.26 6.87 3.11
N GLY A 211 -12.47 5.62 3.51
CA GLY A 211 -13.14 4.60 2.69
C GLY A 211 -14.58 4.96 2.30
N PHE A 212 -15.39 5.45 3.25
CA PHE A 212 -16.75 5.90 2.94
C PHE A 212 -16.78 7.19 2.11
N PHE A 213 -15.81 8.09 2.26
CA PHE A 213 -15.67 9.25 1.39
C PHE A 213 -15.41 8.84 -0.06
N PHE A 214 -14.45 7.94 -0.29
CA PHE A 214 -14.18 7.36 -1.61
C PHE A 214 -15.40 6.64 -2.18
N PHE A 215 -16.05 5.77 -1.39
CA PHE A 215 -17.25 5.05 -1.82
C PHE A 215 -18.40 6.00 -2.23
N THR A 216 -18.62 7.07 -1.47
CA THR A 216 -19.69 8.03 -1.71
C THR A 216 -19.44 8.82 -3.00
N LEU A 217 -18.24 9.40 -3.15
CA LEU A 217 -17.90 10.14 -4.38
C LEU A 217 -17.87 9.22 -5.60
N TRP A 218 -17.34 8.00 -5.47
CA TRP A 218 -17.35 7.00 -6.54
C TRP A 218 -18.76 6.75 -7.07
N ASN A 219 -19.74 6.51 -6.19
CA ASN A 219 -21.14 6.34 -6.60
C ASN A 219 -21.75 7.60 -7.25
N ILE A 220 -21.46 8.80 -6.73
CA ILE A 220 -21.93 10.06 -7.32
C ILE A 220 -21.40 10.23 -8.75
N PHE A 221 -20.10 10.01 -8.98
CA PHE A 221 -19.50 10.19 -10.30
C PHE A 221 -19.85 9.06 -11.29
N VAL A 222 -20.12 7.83 -10.82
CA VAL A 222 -20.71 6.79 -11.67
C VAL A 222 -22.11 7.19 -12.15
N VAL A 223 -22.97 7.69 -11.26
CA VAL A 223 -24.30 8.19 -11.66
C VAL A 223 -24.19 9.40 -12.58
N ALA A 224 -23.28 10.34 -12.32
CA ALA A 224 -23.02 11.45 -13.24
C ALA A 224 -22.57 10.96 -14.63
N GLY A 225 -21.74 9.91 -14.69
CA GLY A 225 -21.32 9.27 -15.93
C GLY A 225 -22.45 8.64 -16.71
N MET A 226 -23.41 8.01 -16.02
CA MET A 226 -24.64 7.47 -16.65
C MET A 226 -25.51 8.58 -17.24
N VAL A 227 -25.71 9.68 -16.50
CA VAL A 227 -26.52 10.82 -16.95
C VAL A 227 -25.87 11.53 -18.15
N VAL A 228 -24.58 11.87 -18.05
CA VAL A 228 -23.83 12.49 -19.16
C VAL A 228 -23.76 11.54 -20.36
N GLY A 229 -23.53 10.25 -20.12
CA GLY A 229 -23.49 9.20 -21.14
C GLY A 229 -24.75 9.12 -21.99
N SER A 230 -25.93 9.19 -21.34
CA SER A 230 -27.23 9.23 -22.04
C SER A 230 -27.46 10.46 -22.92
N SER A 231 -26.63 11.50 -22.80
CA SER A 231 -26.67 12.72 -23.62
C SER A 231 -25.71 12.69 -24.81
N ILE A 232 -24.85 11.67 -24.93
CA ILE A 232 -23.91 11.53 -26.04
C ILE A 232 -24.67 10.96 -27.26
N PRO A 233 -24.63 11.63 -28.44
CA PRO A 233 -25.32 11.15 -29.63
C PRO A 233 -24.94 9.72 -30.02
N THR A 234 -25.88 8.96 -30.55
CA THR A 234 -25.64 7.57 -30.94
C THR A 234 -24.55 7.40 -31.99
N GLU A 235 -24.33 8.39 -32.87
CA GLU A 235 -23.22 8.39 -33.82
C GLU A 235 -21.83 8.59 -33.16
N TRP A 236 -21.79 9.13 -31.94
CA TRP A 236 -20.57 9.35 -31.15
C TRP A 236 -20.30 8.21 -30.16
N ARG A 237 -21.17 7.18 -30.14
CA ARG A 237 -20.93 5.90 -29.45
C ARG A 237 -19.86 5.11 -30.23
N LEU A 238 -18.63 5.63 -30.19
CA LEU A 238 -17.46 4.90 -30.62
C LEU A 238 -17.33 3.66 -29.74
N ASP A 239 -17.35 2.46 -30.33
CA ASP A 239 -16.96 1.21 -29.65
C ASP A 239 -15.56 1.31 -29.02
N VAL A 240 -14.76 2.26 -29.53
CA VAL A 240 -13.42 2.63 -29.07
C VAL A 240 -13.43 3.51 -27.81
N ALA A 241 -14.55 4.12 -27.40
CA ALA A 241 -14.57 5.08 -26.29
C ALA A 241 -14.07 4.48 -24.95
N PRO A 242 -14.51 3.27 -24.51
CA PRO A 242 -13.91 2.62 -23.34
C PRO A 242 -12.40 2.41 -23.50
N ALA A 243 -11.92 2.00 -24.68
CA ALA A 243 -10.51 1.74 -24.95
C ALA A 243 -9.65 3.03 -24.92
N VAL A 244 -10.13 4.12 -25.54
CA VAL A 244 -9.45 5.43 -25.52
C VAL A 244 -9.37 5.97 -24.08
N MET A 245 -10.44 5.83 -23.31
CA MET A 245 -10.45 6.30 -21.92
C MET A 245 -9.56 5.43 -21.01
N PHE A 246 -9.52 4.10 -21.21
CA PHE A 246 -8.54 3.23 -20.54
C PHE A 246 -7.10 3.60 -20.88
N ALA A 247 -6.79 3.85 -22.16
CA ALA A 247 -5.47 4.32 -22.57
C ALA A 247 -5.10 5.65 -21.89
N GLY A 248 -6.06 6.59 -21.81
CA GLY A 248 -5.91 7.83 -21.06
C GLY A 248 -5.64 7.60 -19.57
N LEU A 249 -6.34 6.69 -18.92
CA LEU A 249 -6.14 6.35 -17.50
C LEU A 249 -4.79 5.68 -17.23
N VAL A 250 -4.33 4.81 -18.13
CA VAL A 250 -2.96 4.27 -18.07
C VAL A 250 -1.96 5.42 -18.16
N VAL A 251 -2.05 6.27 -19.19
CA VAL A 251 -1.16 7.43 -19.38
C VAL A 251 -1.15 8.37 -18.16
N LEU A 252 -2.31 8.67 -17.57
CA LEU A 252 -2.41 9.51 -16.36
C LEU A 252 -1.88 8.80 -15.09
N GLY A 253 -1.91 7.47 -15.05
CA GLY A 253 -1.36 6.66 -13.95
C GLY A 253 0.15 6.40 -14.05
N LEU A 254 0.77 6.63 -15.22
CA LEU A 254 2.21 6.47 -15.44
C LEU A 254 2.99 7.56 -14.69
N SER A 255 3.43 7.21 -13.48
CA SER A 255 4.22 8.08 -12.60
C SER A 255 5.71 7.73 -12.53
N ASN A 256 6.13 6.59 -13.09
CA ASN A 256 7.51 6.12 -13.07
C ASN A 256 7.89 5.24 -14.28
N TRP A 257 9.18 5.01 -14.46
CA TRP A 257 9.72 4.23 -15.59
C TRP A 257 9.35 2.73 -15.54
N PRO A 258 9.39 2.02 -14.40
CA PRO A 258 8.92 0.64 -14.30
C PRO A 258 7.45 0.47 -14.74
N GLY A 259 6.57 1.40 -14.36
CA GLY A 259 5.18 1.43 -14.79
C GLY A 259 5.03 1.63 -16.30
N ALA A 260 5.86 2.49 -16.91
CA ALA A 260 5.87 2.68 -18.36
C ALA A 260 6.30 1.41 -19.11
N VAL A 261 7.34 0.72 -18.62
CA VAL A 261 7.77 -0.58 -19.16
C VAL A 261 6.66 -1.63 -19.01
N ALA A 262 6.00 -1.69 -17.84
CA ALA A 262 4.88 -2.61 -17.60
C ALA A 262 3.73 -2.38 -18.58
N ALA A 263 3.35 -1.11 -18.80
CA ALA A 263 2.28 -0.74 -19.73
C ALA A 263 2.61 -1.09 -21.18
N ILE A 264 3.83 -0.77 -21.65
CA ILE A 264 4.26 -1.06 -23.03
C ILE A 264 4.34 -2.56 -23.28
N VAL A 265 4.98 -3.32 -22.38
CA VAL A 265 5.13 -4.78 -22.54
C VAL A 265 3.78 -5.48 -22.41
N GLY A 266 2.93 -5.06 -21.48
CA GLY A 266 1.58 -5.62 -21.32
C GLY A 266 0.68 -5.36 -22.53
N ALA A 267 0.71 -4.14 -23.09
CA ALA A 267 -0.02 -3.81 -24.31
C ALA A 267 0.49 -4.60 -25.53
N GLY A 268 1.81 -4.70 -25.71
CA GLY A 268 2.41 -5.48 -26.79
C GLY A 268 2.10 -6.98 -26.70
N ALA A 269 2.19 -7.56 -25.50
CA ALA A 269 1.84 -8.95 -25.26
C ALA A 269 0.34 -9.23 -25.49
N CYS A 270 -0.54 -8.31 -25.09
CA CYS A 270 -1.98 -8.39 -25.39
C CYS A 270 -2.25 -8.32 -26.90
N TYR A 271 -1.56 -7.45 -27.64
CA TYR A 271 -1.69 -7.31 -29.09
C TYR A 271 -1.24 -8.57 -29.84
N VAL A 272 -0.10 -9.16 -29.46
CA VAL A 272 0.37 -10.43 -30.03
C VAL A 272 -0.60 -11.58 -29.71
N ALA A 273 -1.26 -11.53 -28.56
CA ALA A 273 -2.19 -12.56 -28.10
C ALA A 273 -3.67 -12.33 -28.54
N LEU A 274 -3.95 -11.45 -29.50
CA LEU A 274 -5.32 -11.21 -30.00
C LEU A 274 -6.01 -12.47 -30.56
N GLY A 275 -5.24 -13.43 -31.09
CA GLY A 275 -5.77 -14.71 -31.57
C GLY A 275 -6.11 -15.73 -30.48
N VAL A 276 -5.87 -15.43 -29.20
CA VAL A 276 -6.13 -16.37 -28.10
C VAL A 276 -7.63 -16.39 -27.76
N PRO A 277 -8.29 -17.58 -27.76
CA PRO A 277 -9.71 -17.70 -27.45
C PRO A 277 -10.09 -17.09 -26.08
N ASN A 278 -11.38 -16.76 -25.92
CA ASN A 278 -11.97 -16.29 -24.67
C ASN A 278 -11.30 -15.02 -24.09
N ASN A 279 -10.77 -14.15 -24.95
CA ASN A 279 -10.03 -12.93 -24.57
C ASN A 279 -8.78 -13.19 -23.69
N GLY A 280 -8.19 -14.39 -23.76
CA GLY A 280 -7.06 -14.80 -22.92
C GLY A 280 -5.80 -13.92 -23.06
N GLY A 281 -5.68 -13.17 -24.16
CA GLY A 281 -4.60 -12.19 -24.37
C GLY A 281 -4.53 -11.10 -23.29
N ILE A 282 -5.64 -10.77 -22.62
CA ILE A 282 -5.66 -9.81 -21.50
C ILE A 282 -4.87 -10.33 -20.30
N LEU A 283 -5.01 -11.63 -19.96
CA LEU A 283 -4.27 -12.25 -18.86
C LEU A 283 -2.78 -12.36 -19.19
N ILE A 284 -2.47 -12.72 -20.45
CA ILE A 284 -1.08 -12.76 -20.94
C ILE A 284 -0.45 -11.37 -20.85
N GLY A 285 -1.14 -10.33 -21.33
CA GLY A 285 -0.71 -8.93 -21.22
C GLY A 285 -0.49 -8.49 -19.78
N ALA A 286 -1.44 -8.78 -18.87
CA ALA A 286 -1.31 -8.44 -17.46
C ALA A 286 -0.09 -9.10 -16.79
N VAL A 287 0.11 -10.41 -16.99
CA VAL A 287 1.25 -11.15 -16.41
C VAL A 287 2.58 -10.67 -17.01
N SER A 288 2.66 -10.51 -18.33
CA SER A 288 3.88 -10.01 -19.00
C SER A 288 4.23 -8.58 -18.58
N GLY A 289 3.23 -7.70 -18.44
CA GLY A 289 3.43 -6.33 -17.96
C GLY A 289 3.92 -6.28 -16.52
N VAL A 290 3.30 -7.02 -15.60
CA VAL A 290 3.73 -7.11 -14.20
C VAL A 290 5.16 -7.66 -14.08
N ALA A 291 5.50 -8.72 -14.81
CA ALA A 291 6.83 -9.30 -14.82
C ALA A 291 7.89 -8.31 -15.34
N ALA A 292 7.62 -7.63 -16.46
CA ALA A 292 8.54 -6.66 -17.04
C ALA A 292 8.71 -5.41 -16.17
N GLY A 293 7.62 -4.92 -15.56
CA GLY A 293 7.67 -3.82 -14.60
C GLY A 293 8.52 -4.16 -13.38
N TYR A 294 8.34 -5.34 -12.80
CA TYR A 294 9.15 -5.81 -11.69
C TYR A 294 10.64 -5.93 -12.05
N VAL A 295 10.97 -6.49 -13.21
CA VAL A 295 12.36 -6.56 -13.68
C VAL A 295 12.96 -5.16 -13.90
N ALA A 296 12.19 -4.22 -14.46
CA ALA A 296 12.64 -2.83 -14.64
C ALA A 296 12.90 -2.13 -13.30
N ASP A 297 12.04 -2.34 -12.30
CA ASP A 297 12.19 -1.80 -10.94
C ASP A 297 13.49 -2.30 -10.28
N VAL A 298 13.71 -3.63 -10.27
CA VAL A 298 14.91 -4.26 -9.72
C VAL A 298 16.19 -3.79 -10.43
N VAL A 299 16.17 -3.63 -11.76
CA VAL A 299 17.33 -3.14 -12.53
C VAL A 299 17.64 -1.67 -12.24
N LEU A 300 16.62 -0.82 -12.04
CA LEU A 300 16.84 0.57 -11.66
C LEU A 300 17.37 0.71 -10.23
N ASP A 301 16.84 -0.04 -9.27
CA ASP A 301 17.34 -0.04 -7.89
C ASP A 301 18.78 -0.57 -7.81
N GLY A 302 19.10 -1.64 -8.55
CA GLY A 302 20.48 -2.14 -8.67
C GLY A 302 21.45 -1.08 -9.24
N ARG A 303 21.00 -0.28 -10.22
CA ARG A 303 21.77 0.85 -10.76
C ARG A 303 21.95 1.97 -9.73
N ASN A 304 20.90 2.35 -9.01
CA ASN A 304 20.94 3.40 -7.98
C ASN A 304 21.84 3.05 -6.78
N LEU A 305 22.02 1.76 -6.47
CA LEU A 305 23.00 1.31 -5.47
C LEU A 305 24.44 1.39 -6.01
N SER A 306 24.66 1.08 -7.29
CA SER A 306 25.99 1.19 -7.92
C SER A 306 26.52 2.62 -8.04
N THR A 307 25.64 3.62 -8.18
CA THR A 307 26.02 5.04 -8.29
C THR A 307 26.19 5.76 -6.95
N ARG A 308 25.80 5.13 -5.82
CA ARG A 308 26.06 5.62 -4.46
C ARG A 308 27.32 5.02 -3.82
N GLY A 309 28.23 4.48 -4.64
CA GLY A 309 29.53 3.99 -4.19
C GLY A 309 30.41 5.13 -3.67
N PHE A 310 30.56 5.18 -2.34
CA PHE A 310 31.59 5.83 -1.52
C PHE A 310 32.18 7.18 -1.98
N PRO A 311 32.10 8.27 -1.17
CA PRO A 311 33.03 9.37 -1.33
C PRO A 311 34.48 8.87 -1.14
N GLN A 312 35.39 9.33 -2.01
CA GLN A 312 36.82 9.08 -1.89
C GLN A 312 37.49 10.03 -0.88
#